data_AF-A0A3G2I8U3-F1
#
_entry.id   AF-A0A3G2I8U3-F1
#
_cell.length_a   1.000
_cell.length_b   1.000
_cell.length_c   1.000
_cell.angle_alpha   90.00
_cell.angle_beta   90.00
_cell.angle_gamma   90.00
#
_symmetry.space_group_name_H-M   'P 1'
#
loop_
_entity.id
_entity.type
_entity.pdbx_description
1 polymer ?
#
loop_
_entity_poly.entity_id
_entity_poly.type
_entity_poly.pdbx_seq_one_letter_code
_entity_poly.pdbx_strand_id
1 'polypeptide(L)' 'MPKRVIAQSGKTVEVATMDDVDGEAYTLPPAAPATLGGVKQAATVANCTVAADGTSAGTQLNALIASLRAAGVIV' A
#
# COMPACT_ATOMS: atom_id res chain seq x y z
N MET A 1 -27.48 -9.55 -19.78
CA MET A 1 -27.60 -10.52 -20.89
C MET A 1 -26.19 -10.84 -21.36
N PRO A 2 -25.81 -12.12 -21.46
CA PRO A 2 -24.48 -12.51 -21.90
C PRO A 2 -24.24 -12.04 -23.34
N LYS A 3 -23.12 -11.36 -23.57
CA LYS A 3 -22.72 -10.95 -24.92
C LYS A 3 -22.11 -12.15 -25.63
N ARG A 4 -22.57 -12.42 -26.86
CA ARG A 4 -22.10 -13.56 -27.66
C ARG A 4 -21.35 -13.04 -28.89
N VAL A 5 -20.24 -13.68 -29.23
CA VAL A 5 -19.43 -13.42 -30.43
C VAL A 5 -19.27 -14.71 -31.24
N ILE A 6 -18.83 -14.59 -32.49
CA ILE A 6 -18.51 -15.73 -33.36
C ILE A 6 -16.99 -15.94 -33.34
N ALA A 7 -16.54 -17.11 -32.94
CA ALA A 7 -15.12 -17.48 -33.00
C ALA A 7 -14.68 -17.77 -34.44
N GLN A 8 -13.37 -17.76 -34.69
CA GLN A 8 -12.79 -18.07 -36.02
C GLN A 8 -13.19 -19.47 -36.53
N SER A 9 -13.50 -20.40 -35.63
CA SER A 9 -14.02 -21.74 -35.95
C SER A 9 -15.51 -21.76 -36.34
N GLY A 10 -16.18 -20.61 -36.39
CA GLY A 10 -17.61 -20.47 -36.72
C GLY A 10 -18.58 -20.79 -35.58
N LYS A 11 -18.09 -21.18 -34.40
CA LYS A 11 -18.92 -21.45 -33.22
C LYS A 11 -19.28 -20.16 -32.47
N THR A 12 -20.46 -20.12 -31.86
CA THR A 12 -20.81 -19.05 -30.91
C THR A 12 -20.04 -19.23 -29.61
N VAL A 13 -19.45 -18.15 -29.10
CA VAL A 13 -18.69 -18.13 -27.85
C VAL A 13 -19.20 -16.94 -27.00
N GLU A 14 -19.21 -17.12 -25.68
CA GLU A 14 -19.53 -16.05 -24.74
C GLU A 14 -18.32 -15.13 -24.55
N VAL A 15 -18.57 -13.82 -24.50
CA VAL A 15 -17.51 -12.84 -24.25
C VAL A 15 -17.11 -12.92 -22.78
N ALA A 16 -15.83 -13.17 -22.52
CA ALA A 16 -15.30 -13.15 -21.16
C ALA A 16 -15.58 -11.81 -20.48
N THR A 17 -16.06 -11.89 -19.25
CA THR A 17 -16.37 -10.80 -18.34
C THR A 17 -15.36 -10.80 -17.19
N MET A 18 -15.47 -9.83 -16.26
CA MET A 18 -14.66 -9.87 -15.04
C MET A 18 -15.01 -11.05 -14.13
N ASP A 19 -16.20 -11.64 -14.29
CA ASP A 19 -16.59 -12.84 -13.54
C ASP A 19 -15.85 -14.09 -14.03
N ASP A 20 -15.24 -14.05 -15.23
CA ASP A 20 -14.41 -15.13 -15.79
C ASP A 20 -12.92 -14.99 -15.40
N VAL A 21 -12.54 -13.90 -14.74
CA VAL A 21 -11.20 -13.71 -14.19
C VAL A 21 -11.15 -14.38 -12.81
N ASP A 22 -10.32 -15.41 -12.68
CA ASP A 22 -10.11 -16.10 -11.41
C ASP A 22 -9.30 -15.19 -10.47
N GLY A 23 -10.01 -14.43 -9.62
CA GLY A 23 -9.41 -13.50 -8.67
C GLY A 23 -10.36 -12.37 -8.25
N GLU A 24 -10.59 -12.25 -6.95
CA GLU A 24 -11.35 -11.13 -6.38
C GLU A 24 -10.58 -9.80 -6.52
N ALA A 25 -11.32 -8.69 -6.60
CA ALA A 25 -10.73 -7.36 -6.56
C ALA A 25 -9.88 -7.18 -5.29
N TYR A 26 -8.57 -6.99 -5.45
CA TYR A 26 -7.65 -6.87 -4.32
C TYR A 26 -7.70 -5.48 -3.68
N THR A 27 -8.00 -5.44 -2.38
CA THR A 27 -7.81 -4.25 -1.56
C THR A 27 -6.55 -4.41 -0.73
N LEU A 28 -5.56 -3.54 -0.93
CA LEU A 28 -4.30 -3.55 -0.16
C LEU A 28 -4.61 -3.27 1.33
N PRO A 29 -4.39 -4.23 2.24
CA PRO A 29 -4.62 -4.02 3.66
C PRO A 29 -3.52 -3.13 4.26
N PRO A 30 -3.79 -2.43 5.36
CA PRO A 30 -2.74 -1.79 6.15
C PRO A 30 -1.78 -2.85 6.71
N ALA A 31 -0.50 -2.49 6.84
CA ALA A 31 0.50 -3.35 7.47
C ALA A 31 0.13 -3.66 8.93
N ALA A 32 0.37 -4.91 9.35
CA ALA A 32 0.17 -5.37 10.72
C ALA A 32 1.38 -6.22 11.18
N PRO A 33 1.62 -6.37 12.50
CA PRO A 33 2.81 -7.09 13.00
C PRO A 33 2.96 -8.54 12.50
N ALA A 34 1.84 -9.18 12.15
CA ALA A 34 1.81 -10.56 11.66
C ALA A 34 1.34 -10.69 10.20
N THR A 35 1.14 -9.58 9.46
CA THR A 35 0.57 -9.60 8.11
C THR A 35 1.15 -8.49 7.24
N LEU A 36 1.65 -8.86 6.06
CA LEU A 36 2.14 -7.90 5.08
C LEU A 36 1.00 -6.99 4.60
N GLY A 37 1.29 -5.71 4.48
CA GLY A 37 0.35 -4.69 4.02
C GLY A 37 1.05 -3.39 3.66
N GLY A 38 0.27 -2.42 3.21
CA GLY A 38 0.75 -1.09 2.84
C GLY A 38 0.96 -0.18 4.04
N VAL A 39 1.90 0.75 3.89
CA VAL A 39 2.09 1.93 4.75
C VAL A 39 1.97 3.20 3.91
N LYS A 40 1.61 4.31 4.53
CA LYS A 40 1.71 5.61 3.86
C LYS A 40 3.15 6.12 3.94
N GLN A 41 3.50 7.01 3.03
CA GLN A 41 4.76 7.73 3.14
C GLN A 41 4.72 8.64 4.37
N ALA A 42 5.77 8.58 5.20
CA ALA A 42 5.92 9.47 6.35
C ALA A 42 6.25 10.90 5.92
N ALA A 43 5.93 11.86 6.80
CA ALA A 43 6.26 13.26 6.58
C ALA A 43 7.78 13.45 6.60
N THR A 44 8.26 14.42 5.82
CA THR A 44 9.68 14.80 5.81
C THR A 44 10.14 15.23 7.21
N VAL A 45 11.23 14.64 7.68
CA VAL A 45 11.91 15.00 8.93
C VAL A 45 13.30 15.52 8.59
N ALA A 46 13.68 16.67 9.16
CA ALA A 46 14.99 17.25 8.94
C ALA A 46 16.09 16.33 9.51
N ASN A 47 17.25 16.34 8.88
CA ASN A 47 18.40 15.55 9.33
C ASN A 47 18.93 16.08 10.66
N CYS A 48 19.31 15.15 11.53
CA CYS A 48 20.12 15.47 12.71
C CYS A 48 21.50 15.97 12.29
N THR A 49 21.94 17.07 12.90
CA THR A 49 23.25 17.66 12.64
C THR A 49 24.28 17.15 13.66
N VAL A 50 25.55 17.08 13.24
CA VAL A 50 26.66 16.65 14.12
C VAL A 50 26.92 17.59 15.30
N ALA A 51 26.35 18.80 15.28
CA ALA A 51 26.44 19.78 16.36
C ALA A 51 25.30 19.65 17.39
N ALA A 52 24.35 18.74 17.19
CA ALA A 52 23.23 18.57 18.12
C ALA A 52 23.72 18.04 19.47
N ASP A 53 23.32 18.72 20.55
CA ASP A 53 23.47 18.21 21.91
C ASP A 53 22.44 17.09 22.20
N GLY A 54 22.57 16.46 23.37
CA GLY A 54 21.67 15.36 23.75
C GLY A 54 20.19 15.73 23.74
N THR A 55 19.86 16.96 24.12
CA THR A 55 18.48 17.48 24.13
C THR A 55 17.93 17.67 22.71
N SER A 56 18.72 18.28 21.82
CA SER A 56 18.35 18.52 20.44
C SER A 56 18.26 17.21 19.64
N ALA A 57 19.15 16.26 19.92
CA ALA A 57 19.11 14.91 19.34
C ALA A 57 17.86 14.16 19.81
N GLY A 58 17.53 14.20 21.11
CA GLY A 58 16.31 13.59 21.65
C GLY A 58 15.02 14.19 21.06
N THR A 59 14.99 15.50 20.87
CA THR A 59 13.85 16.19 20.23
C THR A 59 13.65 15.72 18.79
N GLN A 60 14.72 15.62 18.00
CA GLN A 60 14.65 15.15 16.62
C GLN A 60 14.30 13.66 16.51
N LEU A 61 14.79 12.84 17.44
CA LEU A 61 14.40 11.44 17.52
C LEU A 61 12.90 11.29 17.77
N ASN A 62 12.36 12.06 18.73
CA ASN A 62 10.91 12.05 19.00
C ASN A 62 10.10 12.52 17.80
N ALA A 63 10.58 13.52 17.05
CA ALA A 63 9.94 13.97 15.81
C ALA A 63 9.92 12.88 14.73
N LEU A 64 11.02 12.12 14.58
CA LEU A 64 11.07 10.98 13.67
C LEU A 64 10.09 9.89 14.09
N ILE A 65 10.08 9.50 15.37
CA ILE A 65 9.17 8.50 15.91
C ILE A 65 7.71 8.92 15.68
N ALA A 66 7.39 10.20 15.92
CA ALA A 66 6.06 10.73 15.68
C ALA A 66 5.65 10.67 14.19
N SER A 67 6.56 11.03 13.27
CA SER A 67 6.31 10.96 11.82
C SER A 67 6.02 9.52 11.37
N LEU A 68 6.79 8.55 11.87
CA LEU A 68 6.62 7.13 11.55
C LEU A 68 5.33 6.54 12.14
N ARG A 69 4.94 6.95 13.36
CA ARG A 69 3.66 6.57 13.98
C ARG A 69 2.47 7.12 13.19
N ALA A 70 2.54 8.38 12.78
CA ALA A 70 1.48 9.01 12.00
C ALA A 70 1.28 8.34 10.62
N ALA A 71 2.35 7.78 10.04
CA ALA A 71 2.32 7.04 8.78
C ALA A 71 1.89 5.56 8.91
N GLY A 72 1.73 5.06 10.14
CA GLY A 72 1.41 3.66 10.40
C GLY A 72 2.58 2.69 10.17
N VAL A 73 3.82 3.18 10.19
CA VAL A 73 5.02 2.36 10.00
C VAL A 73 5.41 1.64 11.30
N ILE A 74 5.23 2.31 12.44
CA ILE A 74 5.44 1.77 13.79
C ILE A 74 4.24 2.12 14.67
N VAL A 75 3.95 1.27 15.65
CA VAL A 75 2.84 1.41 16.62
C VAL A 75 3.35 1.26 18.04
#